data_AF-A0A960H2L6-F1
#
_entry.id   AF-A0A960H2L6-F1
#
_cell.length_a   1.000
_cell.length_b   1.000
_cell.length_c   1.000
_cell.angle_alpha   90.00
_cell.angle_beta   90.00
_cell.angle_gamma   90.00
#
_symmetry.space_group_name_H-M   'P 1'
#
loop_
_entity.id
_entity.type
_entity.pdbx_description
1 polymer ?
#
loop_
_entity_poly.entity_id
_entity_poly.type
_entity_poly.pdbx_seq_one_letter_code
_entity_poly.pdbx_strand_id
1 'polypeptide(L)'
;MVELKVLQAVRLKGELTPADLAATVDEDTASVAQAIAAGTEAGLLSPAGRKLKLTPDGRSRLEWLLQQERSGIDRASMATAYEEFRLANADFKIVVSDWTLRDGEPNTHRDADYDAEVLTRLERVHARVLAVIDTAGQQIPRLHGYSAKLEAALGKIRSGDTVWLAEPVVDSYHTVWFELHEELLMAADVTPAHEG
;
A
#
# COMPACT_ATOMS: atom_id res chain seq x y z
N MET A 1 2.74 2.12 -16.69
CA MET A 1 2.28 1.03 -17.58
C MET A 1 1.42 0.07 -16.76
N VAL A 2 0.27 -0.36 -17.28
CA VAL A 2 -0.70 -1.22 -16.54
C VAL A 2 -0.07 -2.56 -16.11
N GLU A 3 0.81 -3.14 -16.95
CA GLU A 3 1.59 -4.35 -16.62
C GLU A 3 2.31 -4.21 -15.27
N LEU A 4 3.07 -3.13 -15.07
CA LEU A 4 3.80 -2.88 -13.84
C LEU A 4 2.84 -2.83 -12.63
N LYS A 5 1.75 -2.06 -12.73
CA LYS A 5 0.77 -1.94 -11.64
C LYS A 5 0.14 -3.30 -11.28
N VAL A 6 -0.22 -4.12 -12.28
CA VAL A 6 -0.79 -5.46 -12.08
C VAL A 6 0.21 -6.39 -11.40
N LEU A 7 1.42 -6.52 -11.94
CA LEU A 7 2.44 -7.40 -11.37
C LEU A 7 2.81 -6.97 -9.94
N GLN A 8 2.92 -5.66 -9.69
CA GLN A 8 3.22 -5.12 -8.37
C GLN A 8 2.09 -5.36 -7.36
N ALA A 9 0.82 -5.21 -7.76
CA ALA A 9 -0.31 -5.52 -6.90
C ALA A 9 -0.33 -7.01 -6.49
N VAL A 10 -0.06 -7.93 -7.44
CA VAL A 10 0.07 -9.37 -7.13
C VAL A 10 1.27 -9.63 -6.20
N ARG A 11 2.40 -8.95 -6.38
CA ARG A 11 3.56 -9.08 -5.48
C ARG A 11 3.20 -8.69 -4.05
N LEU A 12 2.57 -7.53 -3.87
CA LEU A 12 2.29 -6.95 -2.55
C LEU A 12 1.22 -7.74 -1.79
N LYS A 13 0.17 -8.21 -2.48
CA LYS A 13 -0.96 -8.92 -1.88
C LYS A 13 -0.87 -10.46 -1.99
N GLY A 14 0.18 -10.98 -2.63
CA GLY A 14 0.46 -12.40 -2.81
C GLY A 14 -0.39 -13.09 -3.88
N GLU A 15 -1.70 -13.22 -3.63
CA GLU A 15 -2.64 -13.87 -4.56
C GLU A 15 -3.97 -13.11 -4.63
N LEU A 16 -4.38 -12.72 -5.83
CA LEU A 16 -5.57 -11.90 -6.07
C LEU A 16 -6.49 -12.50 -7.11
N THR A 17 -7.80 -12.30 -6.96
CA THR A 17 -8.71 -12.55 -8.09
C THR A 17 -8.57 -11.44 -9.14
N PRO A 18 -8.96 -11.67 -10.40
CA PRO A 18 -9.01 -10.60 -11.40
C PRO A 18 -9.88 -9.41 -10.99
N ALA A 19 -10.96 -9.65 -10.23
CA ALA A 19 -11.83 -8.61 -9.72
C ALA A 19 -11.12 -7.76 -8.65
N ASP A 20 -10.41 -8.40 -7.72
CA ASP A 20 -9.63 -7.67 -6.69
C ASP A 20 -8.49 -6.87 -7.33
N LEU A 21 -7.85 -7.42 -8.36
CA LEU A 21 -6.85 -6.69 -9.15
C LEU A 21 -7.45 -5.45 -9.80
N ALA A 22 -8.60 -5.57 -10.47
CA ALA A 22 -9.26 -4.43 -11.08
C ALA A 22 -9.75 -3.39 -10.06
N ALA A 23 -10.08 -3.81 -8.84
CA ALA A 23 -10.53 -2.91 -7.77
C ALA A 23 -9.37 -2.14 -7.13
N THR A 24 -8.19 -2.77 -6.99
CA THR A 24 -7.04 -2.16 -6.31
C THR A 24 -6.07 -1.45 -7.26
N VAL A 25 -6.06 -1.83 -8.55
CA VAL A 25 -5.25 -1.15 -9.55
C VAL A 25 -6.01 0.08 -10.03
N ASP A 26 -5.41 1.25 -9.82
CA ASP A 26 -5.91 2.55 -10.27
C ASP A 26 -5.76 2.71 -11.80
N GLU A 27 -6.52 1.90 -12.55
CA GLU A 27 -6.63 1.84 -14.01
C GLU A 27 -8.04 1.35 -14.40
N ASP A 28 -8.42 1.50 -15.67
CA ASP A 28 -9.71 0.97 -16.13
C ASP A 28 -9.74 -0.56 -16.15
N THR A 29 -10.91 -1.14 -15.84
CA THR A 29 -11.08 -2.60 -15.72
C THR A 29 -10.74 -3.35 -17.00
N ALA A 30 -10.95 -2.77 -18.18
CA ALA A 30 -10.66 -3.42 -19.45
C ALA A 30 -9.14 -3.51 -19.69
N SER A 31 -8.39 -2.44 -19.40
CA SER A 31 -6.94 -2.44 -19.45
C SER A 31 -6.32 -3.40 -18.43
N VAL A 32 -6.87 -3.47 -17.21
CA VAL A 32 -6.41 -4.46 -16.21
C VAL A 32 -6.65 -5.89 -16.71
N ALA A 33 -7.83 -6.17 -17.26
CA ALA A 33 -8.14 -7.50 -17.82
C ALA A 33 -7.20 -7.87 -18.99
N GLN A 34 -6.91 -6.91 -19.88
CA GLN A 34 -5.95 -7.11 -20.97
C GLN A 34 -4.53 -7.39 -20.45
N ALA A 35 -4.07 -6.64 -19.45
CA ALA A 35 -2.76 -6.85 -18.84
C ALA A 35 -2.67 -8.21 -18.12
N ILE A 36 -3.74 -8.66 -17.45
CA ILE A 36 -3.82 -10.00 -16.85
C ILE A 36 -3.73 -11.09 -17.92
N ALA A 37 -4.47 -10.95 -19.02
CA ALA A 37 -4.47 -11.91 -20.11
C ALA A 37 -3.08 -12.01 -20.76
N ALA A 38 -2.49 -10.87 -21.13
CA ALA A 38 -1.15 -10.81 -21.70
C ALA A 38 -0.08 -11.36 -20.74
N GLY A 39 -0.17 -11.01 -19.45
CA GLY A 39 0.75 -11.53 -18.43
C GLY A 39 0.63 -13.04 -18.22
N THR A 40 -0.57 -13.60 -18.36
CA THR A 40 -0.80 -15.05 -18.27
C THR A 40 -0.26 -15.77 -19.52
N GLU A 41 -0.52 -15.22 -20.72
CA GLU A 41 -0.01 -15.74 -21.99
C GLU A 41 1.53 -15.71 -22.04
N ALA A 42 2.14 -14.63 -21.52
CA ALA A 42 3.59 -14.48 -21.41
C ALA A 42 4.22 -15.27 -20.25
N GLY A 43 3.44 -16.03 -19.47
CA GLY A 43 3.94 -16.83 -18.35
C GLY A 43 4.40 -16.02 -17.14
N LEU A 44 4.04 -14.74 -17.03
CA LEU A 44 4.36 -13.86 -15.89
C LEU A 44 3.41 -14.06 -14.70
N LEU A 45 2.16 -14.42 -15.01
CA LEU A 45 1.13 -14.76 -14.04
C LEU A 45 0.70 -16.22 -14.24
N SER A 46 0.36 -16.89 -13.14
CA SER A 46 -0.15 -18.26 -13.18
C SER A 46 -1.39 -18.42 -12.30
N PRO A 47 -2.33 -19.31 -12.66
CA PRO A 47 -3.49 -19.61 -11.83
C PRO A 47 -3.11 -20.22 -10.46
N ALA A 48 -3.83 -19.79 -9.43
CA ALA A 48 -3.83 -20.33 -8.07
C ALA A 48 -5.29 -20.50 -7.64
N GLY A 49 -5.95 -21.56 -8.12
CA GLY A 49 -7.40 -21.71 -8.00
C GLY A 49 -8.14 -20.62 -8.76
N ARG A 50 -8.94 -19.79 -8.06
CA ARG A 50 -9.64 -18.62 -8.63
C ARG A 50 -8.79 -17.34 -8.63
N LYS A 51 -7.58 -17.41 -8.08
CA LYS A 51 -6.65 -16.29 -7.95
C LYS A 51 -5.50 -16.41 -8.95
N LEU A 52 -4.70 -15.36 -9.02
CA LEU A 52 -3.49 -15.25 -9.80
C LEU A 52 -2.31 -14.99 -8.87
N LYS A 53 -1.15 -15.57 -9.20
CA LYS A 53 0.12 -15.35 -8.51
C LYS A 53 1.24 -15.08 -9.51
N LEU A 54 2.28 -14.39 -9.06
CA LEU A 54 3.50 -14.20 -9.84
C LEU A 54 4.27 -15.50 -10.03
N THR A 55 4.72 -15.74 -11.27
CA THR A 55 5.72 -16.76 -11.59
C THR A 55 7.14 -16.23 -11.30
N PRO A 56 8.17 -17.09 -11.32
CA PRO A 56 9.56 -16.62 -11.29
C PRO A 56 9.87 -15.62 -12.41
N ASP A 57 9.39 -15.86 -13.63
CA ASP A 57 9.58 -14.95 -14.77
C ASP A 57 8.83 -13.64 -14.58
N GLY A 58 7.63 -13.69 -14.00
CA GLY A 58 6.87 -12.50 -13.59
C GLY A 58 7.60 -11.64 -12.57
N ARG A 59 8.28 -12.26 -11.60
CA ARG A 59 9.11 -11.53 -10.62
C ARG A 59 10.31 -10.86 -11.29
N SER A 60 11.03 -11.57 -12.14
CA SER A 60 12.16 -11.01 -12.90
C SER A 60 11.73 -9.84 -13.80
N ARG A 61 10.57 -9.98 -14.45
CA ARG A 61 9.98 -8.91 -15.27
C ARG A 61 9.60 -7.70 -14.43
N LEU A 62 8.96 -7.92 -13.28
CA LEU A 62 8.59 -6.86 -12.34
C LEU A 62 9.82 -6.12 -11.83
N GLU A 63 10.87 -6.83 -11.42
CA GLU A 63 12.13 -6.24 -10.97
C GLU A 63 12.75 -5.35 -12.05
N TRP A 64 12.81 -5.83 -13.29
CA TRP A 64 13.28 -5.04 -14.43
C TRP A 64 12.44 -3.77 -14.63
N LEU A 65 11.10 -3.88 -14.60
CA LEU A 65 10.20 -2.73 -14.75
C LEU A 65 10.38 -1.69 -13.65
N LEU A 66 10.53 -2.12 -12.39
CA LEU A 66 10.77 -1.24 -11.25
C LEU A 66 12.14 -0.58 -11.34
N GLN A 67 13.17 -1.29 -11.80
CA GLN A 67 14.49 -0.70 -12.03
C GLN A 67 14.45 0.37 -13.12
N GLN A 68 13.70 0.13 -14.21
CA GLN A 68 13.49 1.14 -15.26
C GLN A 68 12.75 2.37 -14.72
N GLU A 69 11.68 2.17 -13.96
CA GLU A 69 10.90 3.25 -13.32
C GLU A 69 11.79 4.16 -12.46
N ARG A 70 12.80 3.59 -11.81
CA ARG A 70 13.72 4.30 -10.91
C ARG A 70 14.96 4.89 -11.58
N SER A 71 15.18 4.64 -12.87
CA SER A 71 16.45 4.96 -13.55
C SER A 71 16.79 6.46 -13.65
N GLY A 72 15.84 7.36 -13.34
CA GLY A 72 16.03 8.81 -13.40
C GLY A 72 15.58 9.59 -12.16
N ILE A 73 15.30 8.91 -11.05
CA ILE A 73 14.79 9.57 -9.84
C ILE A 73 15.89 10.32 -9.09
N ASP A 74 15.51 11.40 -8.41
CA ASP A 74 16.36 12.02 -7.39
C ASP A 74 16.39 11.14 -6.13
N ARG A 75 17.51 10.46 -5.94
CA ARG A 75 17.76 9.57 -4.81
C ARG A 75 17.77 10.30 -3.47
N ALA A 76 18.21 11.57 -3.44
CA ALA A 76 18.19 12.36 -2.21
C ALA A 76 16.75 12.71 -1.83
N SER A 77 15.94 13.12 -2.81
CA SER A 77 14.51 13.36 -2.60
C SER A 77 13.78 12.11 -2.10
N MET A 78 14.09 10.93 -2.66
CA MET A 78 13.51 9.67 -2.20
C MET A 78 13.96 9.28 -0.79
N ALA A 79 15.23 9.48 -0.44
CA ALA A 79 15.72 9.23 0.91
C ALA A 79 15.04 10.15 1.95
N THR A 80 14.83 11.43 1.61
CA THR A 80 14.08 12.37 2.46
C THR A 80 12.63 11.93 2.63
N ALA A 81 11.94 11.57 1.54
CA ALA A 81 10.56 11.08 1.61
C ALA A 81 10.45 9.82 2.49
N TYR A 82 11.41 8.91 2.38
CA TYR A 82 11.47 7.70 3.21
C TYR A 82 11.72 7.99 4.69
N GLU A 83 12.61 8.92 5.04
CA GLU A 83 12.84 9.27 6.45
C GLU A 83 11.60 9.92 7.08
N GLU A 84 10.92 10.81 6.36
CA GLU A 84 9.65 11.38 6.80
C GLU A 84 8.55 10.31 6.96
N PHE A 85 8.51 9.35 6.04
CA PHE A 85 7.64 8.17 6.16
C PHE A 85 7.97 7.37 7.42
N ARG A 86 9.25 7.12 7.71
CA ARG A 86 9.68 6.34 8.88
C ARG A 86 9.19 6.95 10.20
N LEU A 87 9.26 8.28 10.30
CA LEU A 87 8.71 9.00 11.45
C LEU A 87 7.18 8.89 11.53
N ALA A 88 6.48 8.99 10.40
CA ALA A 88 5.03 8.79 10.36
C ALA A 88 4.63 7.34 10.67
N ASN A 89 5.45 6.36 10.27
CA ASN A 89 5.25 4.93 10.51
C ASN A 89 5.39 4.58 12.00
N ALA A 90 6.32 5.20 12.71
CA ALA A 90 6.43 5.05 14.16
C ALA A 90 5.13 5.46 14.87
N ASP A 91 4.56 6.61 14.48
CA ASP A 91 3.30 7.09 15.05
C ASP A 91 2.10 6.23 14.60
N PHE A 92 2.09 5.77 13.35
CA PHE A 92 1.06 4.86 12.84
C PHE A 92 1.04 3.54 13.62
N LYS A 93 2.20 2.95 13.91
CA LYS A 93 2.30 1.74 14.75
C LYS A 93 1.68 1.94 16.13
N ILE A 94 1.87 3.11 16.74
CA ILE A 94 1.22 3.46 18.02
C ILE A 94 -0.29 3.55 17.84
N VAL A 95 -0.77 4.21 16.79
CA VAL A 95 -2.21 4.30 16.50
C VAL A 95 -2.85 2.92 16.34
N VAL A 96 -2.23 2.03 15.57
CA VAL A 96 -2.73 0.66 15.36
C VAL A 96 -2.69 -0.15 16.66
N SER A 97 -1.61 -0.01 17.44
CA SER A 97 -1.46 -0.65 18.75
C SER A 97 -2.57 -0.20 19.71
N ASP A 98 -2.77 1.10 19.86
CA ASP A 98 -3.76 1.68 20.77
C ASP A 98 -5.21 1.44 20.31
N TRP A 99 -5.41 1.32 19.00
CA TRP A 99 -6.70 0.91 18.44
C TRP A 99 -7.01 -0.55 18.78
N THR A 100 -6.01 -1.42 18.69
CA THR A 100 -6.15 -2.88 18.88
C THR A 100 -6.16 -3.28 20.35
N LEU A 101 -5.33 -2.62 21.17
CA LEU A 101 -5.08 -2.94 22.56
C LEU A 101 -5.35 -1.73 23.46
N ARG A 102 -5.91 -2.00 24.64
CA ARG A 102 -6.06 -1.06 25.74
C ARG A 102 -5.58 -1.73 27.01
N ASP A 103 -4.59 -1.13 27.68
CA ASP A 103 -3.97 -1.66 28.90
C ASP A 103 -3.44 -3.12 28.75
N GLY A 104 -3.00 -3.49 27.54
CA GLY A 104 -2.47 -4.82 27.22
C GLY A 104 -3.51 -5.87 26.83
N GLU A 105 -4.80 -5.54 26.90
CA GLU A 105 -5.91 -6.40 26.49
C GLU A 105 -6.57 -5.90 25.20
N PRO A 106 -7.30 -6.75 24.45
CA PRO A 106 -8.04 -6.29 23.26
C PRO A 106 -8.97 -5.11 23.58
N ASN A 107 -8.88 -4.03 22.81
CA ASN A 107 -9.76 -2.88 22.96
C ASN A 107 -11.21 -3.30 22.66
N THR A 108 -12.12 -3.02 23.59
CA THR A 108 -13.53 -3.38 23.46
C THR A 108 -14.37 -2.35 22.70
N HIS A 109 -13.79 -1.19 22.36
CA HIS A 109 -14.45 -0.07 21.66
C HIS A 109 -15.75 0.41 22.35
N ARG A 110 -15.80 0.31 23.69
CA ARG A 110 -16.93 0.79 24.51
C ARG A 110 -16.75 2.23 25.00
N ASP A 111 -15.54 2.75 24.87
CA ASP A 111 -15.14 4.08 25.30
C ASP A 111 -14.96 4.95 24.05
N ALA A 112 -16.03 5.64 23.68
CA ALA A 112 -16.07 6.42 22.45
C ALA A 112 -15.08 7.60 22.47
N ASP A 113 -14.78 8.15 23.65
CA ASP A 113 -13.85 9.26 23.79
C ASP A 113 -12.42 8.77 23.52
N TYR A 114 -12.04 7.62 24.08
CA TYR A 114 -10.75 6.98 23.79
C TYR A 114 -10.59 6.66 22.29
N ASP A 115 -11.59 6.04 21.68
CA ASP A 115 -11.56 5.71 20.25
C ASP A 115 -11.44 6.98 19.39
N ALA A 116 -12.17 8.05 19.73
CA ALA A 116 -12.08 9.33 19.03
C ALA A 116 -10.68 9.98 19.14
N GLU A 117 -10.00 9.83 20.28
CA GLU A 117 -8.61 10.29 20.46
C GLU A 117 -7.62 9.50 19.59
N VAL A 118 -7.79 8.17 19.47
CA VAL A 118 -6.99 7.33 18.57
C VAL A 118 -7.21 7.73 17.12
N LEU A 119 -8.47 7.92 16.69
CA LEU A 119 -8.79 8.35 15.33
C LEU A 119 -8.27 9.76 15.03
N THR A 120 -8.30 10.68 16.00
CA THR A 120 -7.70 12.01 15.85
C THR A 120 -6.19 11.94 15.62
N ARG A 121 -5.50 10.95 16.22
CA ARG A 121 -4.08 10.69 15.93
C ARG A 121 -3.87 10.13 14.53
N LEU A 122 -4.75 9.23 14.07
CA LEU A 122 -4.73 8.72 12.69
C LEU A 122 -4.81 9.86 11.67
N GLU A 123 -5.68 10.85 11.88
CA GLU A 123 -5.80 12.04 11.01
C GLU A 123 -4.48 12.83 10.87
N ARG A 124 -3.74 12.98 11.98
CA ARG A 124 -2.44 13.66 11.95
C ARG A 124 -1.39 12.86 11.18
N VAL A 125 -1.38 11.54 11.37
CA VAL A 125 -0.53 10.61 10.62
C VAL A 125 -0.89 10.66 9.12
N HIS A 126 -2.18 10.73 8.81
CA HIS A 126 -2.69 10.82 7.45
C HIS A 126 -2.19 12.08 6.73
N ALA A 127 -2.32 13.26 7.35
CA ALA A 127 -1.84 14.51 6.76
C ALA A 127 -0.33 14.45 6.43
N ARG A 128 0.47 13.81 7.29
CA ARG A 128 1.92 13.64 7.06
C ARG A 128 2.22 12.69 5.91
N VAL A 129 1.54 11.54 5.85
CA VAL A 129 1.80 10.57 4.77
C VAL A 129 1.36 11.11 3.41
N LEU A 130 0.36 11.98 3.34
CA LEU A 130 0.00 12.65 2.07
C LEU A 130 1.14 13.52 1.53
N ALA A 131 1.87 14.25 2.39
CA ALA A 131 3.03 15.04 1.98
C ALA A 131 4.21 14.16 1.52
N VAL A 132 4.41 13.01 2.18
CA VAL A 132 5.38 11.99 1.76
C VAL A 132 5.03 11.45 0.38
N ILE A 133 3.77 11.07 0.14
CA ILE A 133 3.30 10.54 -1.14
C ILE A 133 3.45 11.59 -2.24
N ASP A 134 3.17 12.87 -1.96
CA ASP A 134 3.39 13.93 -2.94
C ASP A 134 4.86 14.02 -3.37
N THR A 135 5.78 14.05 -2.40
CA THR A 135 7.22 14.10 -2.67
C THR A 135 7.71 12.87 -3.43
N ALA A 136 7.33 11.67 -2.99
CA ALA A 136 7.70 10.42 -3.63
C ALA A 136 7.04 10.28 -5.02
N GLY A 137 5.82 10.78 -5.18
CA GLY A 137 5.05 10.77 -6.42
C GLY A 137 5.66 11.65 -7.51
N GLN A 138 6.29 12.77 -7.14
CA GLN A 138 7.05 13.60 -8.09
C GLN A 138 8.21 12.84 -8.73
N GLN A 139 8.76 11.84 -8.03
CA GLN A 139 9.83 10.97 -8.55
C GLN A 139 9.27 9.71 -9.22
N ILE A 140 8.25 9.10 -8.62
CA ILE A 140 7.61 7.87 -9.07
C ILE A 140 6.10 8.13 -9.17
N PRO A 141 5.60 8.60 -10.34
CA PRO A 141 4.22 9.07 -10.49
C PRO A 141 3.14 8.06 -10.07
N ARG A 142 3.44 6.76 -10.18
CA ARG A 142 2.56 5.67 -9.72
C ARG A 142 2.20 5.78 -8.23
N LEU A 143 3.09 6.32 -7.40
CA LEU A 143 2.88 6.37 -5.96
C LEU A 143 1.78 7.36 -5.55
N HIS A 144 1.43 8.34 -6.39
CA HIS A 144 0.31 9.25 -6.12
C HIS A 144 -1.03 8.52 -5.92
N GLY A 145 -1.20 7.32 -6.51
CA GLY A 145 -2.41 6.52 -6.32
C GLY A 145 -2.67 6.10 -4.86
N TYR A 146 -1.63 6.02 -4.02
CA TYR A 146 -1.79 5.67 -2.61
C TYR A 146 -2.52 6.74 -1.80
N SER A 147 -2.43 8.03 -2.18
CA SER A 147 -3.19 9.09 -1.53
C SER A 147 -4.69 8.85 -1.65
N ALA A 148 -5.17 8.50 -2.86
CA ALA A 148 -6.58 8.23 -3.11
C ALA A 148 -7.06 6.98 -2.33
N LYS A 149 -6.25 5.93 -2.27
CA LYS A 149 -6.56 4.72 -1.49
C LYS A 149 -6.67 5.00 0.01
N LEU A 150 -5.70 5.71 0.58
CA LEU A 150 -5.69 6.06 2.01
C LEU A 150 -6.87 6.98 2.36
N GLU A 151 -7.17 7.97 1.52
CA GLU A 151 -8.33 8.86 1.72
C GLU A 151 -9.64 8.08 1.65
N ALA A 152 -9.79 7.15 0.70
CA ALA A 152 -10.98 6.30 0.60
C ALA A 152 -11.18 5.43 1.86
N ALA A 153 -10.12 4.79 2.35
CA ALA A 153 -10.15 4.00 3.57
C ALA A 153 -10.47 4.87 4.80
N LEU A 154 -9.83 6.03 4.93
CA LEU A 154 -10.09 6.97 6.02
C LEU A 154 -11.52 7.52 5.97
N GLY A 155 -12.07 7.77 4.79
CA GLY A 155 -13.47 8.15 4.60
C GLY A 155 -14.45 7.10 5.14
N LYS A 156 -14.15 5.82 4.98
CA LYS A 156 -14.94 4.72 5.57
C LYS A 156 -14.88 4.74 7.09
N ILE A 157 -13.67 4.89 7.65
CA ILE A 157 -13.46 5.00 9.11
C ILE A 157 -14.24 6.20 9.68
N ARG A 158 -14.14 7.37 9.05
CA ARG A 158 -14.89 8.59 9.42
C ARG A 158 -16.40 8.38 9.38
N SER A 159 -16.89 7.53 8.49
CA SER A 159 -18.32 7.17 8.41
C SER A 159 -18.78 6.14 9.45
N GLY A 160 -17.88 5.71 10.34
CA GLY A 160 -18.15 4.74 11.41
C GLY A 160 -17.84 3.29 11.05
N ASP A 161 -17.38 3.01 9.82
CA ASP A 161 -17.01 1.67 9.39
C ASP A 161 -15.55 1.38 9.77
N THR A 162 -15.30 1.26 11.08
CA THR A 162 -13.95 1.25 11.65
C THR A 162 -13.16 -0.04 11.38
N VAL A 163 -13.82 -1.09 10.86
CA VAL A 163 -13.11 -2.29 10.38
C VAL A 163 -12.13 -1.95 9.26
N TRP A 164 -12.38 -0.87 8.50
CA TRP A 164 -11.46 -0.36 7.47
C TRP A 164 -10.15 0.18 8.01
N LEU A 165 -9.94 0.26 9.32
CA LEU A 165 -8.63 0.57 9.88
C LEU A 165 -7.64 -0.59 9.62
N ALA A 166 -8.06 -1.84 9.81
CA ALA A 166 -7.17 -2.99 9.82
C ALA A 166 -7.69 -4.26 9.11
N GLU A 167 -8.83 -4.21 8.40
CA GLU A 167 -9.38 -5.36 7.68
C GLU A 167 -8.36 -5.91 6.65
N PRO A 168 -7.91 -7.17 6.77
CA PRO A 168 -6.84 -7.72 5.95
C PRO A 168 -7.23 -8.00 4.48
N VAL A 169 -8.52 -8.19 4.19
CA VAL A 169 -8.96 -8.64 2.86
C VAL A 169 -9.14 -7.49 1.87
N VAL A 170 -9.37 -6.28 2.36
CA VAL A 170 -9.66 -5.09 1.53
C VAL A 170 -8.49 -4.11 1.53
N ASP A 171 -8.60 -3.05 0.73
CA ASP A 171 -7.73 -1.88 0.79
C ASP A 171 -8.04 -1.04 2.05
N SER A 172 -7.96 -1.69 3.22
CA SER A 172 -8.04 -1.03 4.52
C SER A 172 -6.86 -0.09 4.70
N TYR A 173 -6.99 0.85 5.62
CA TYR A 173 -5.97 1.86 5.86
C TYR A 173 -4.61 1.21 6.17
N HIS A 174 -4.59 0.18 7.03
CA HIS A 174 -3.38 -0.59 7.33
C HIS A 174 -2.83 -1.34 6.11
N THR A 175 -3.67 -1.99 5.30
CA THR A 175 -3.21 -2.71 4.10
C THR A 175 -2.56 -1.75 3.10
N VAL A 176 -3.21 -0.61 2.83
CA VAL A 176 -2.67 0.41 1.92
C VAL A 176 -1.39 1.04 2.48
N TRP A 177 -1.32 1.24 3.80
CA TRP A 177 -0.11 1.71 4.48
C TRP A 177 1.06 0.74 4.30
N PHE A 178 0.83 -0.56 4.51
CA PHE A 178 1.83 -1.61 4.28
C PHE A 178 2.32 -1.63 2.84
N GLU A 179 1.41 -1.54 1.87
CA GLU A 179 1.80 -1.46 0.45
C GLU A 179 2.70 -0.27 0.16
N LEU A 180 2.32 0.92 0.64
CA LEU A 180 3.12 2.13 0.48
C LEU A 180 4.50 1.99 1.13
N HIS A 181 4.57 1.37 2.31
CA HIS A 181 5.83 1.13 3.01
C HIS A 181 6.78 0.28 2.17
N GLU A 182 6.30 -0.84 1.64
CA GLU A 182 7.07 -1.72 0.76
C GLU A 182 7.56 -1.01 -0.50
N GLU A 183 6.75 -0.12 -1.07
CA GLU A 183 7.13 0.69 -2.22
C GLU A 183 8.26 1.67 -1.90
N LEU A 184 8.14 2.39 -0.78
CA LEU A 184 9.11 3.40 -0.37
C LEU A 184 10.44 2.76 0.05
N LEU A 185 10.42 1.64 0.77
CA LEU A 185 11.60 0.83 1.08
C LEU A 185 12.38 0.49 -0.19
N MET A 186 11.65 -0.02 -1.18
CA MET A 186 12.24 -0.46 -2.42
C MET A 186 12.76 0.71 -3.28
N ALA A 187 12.06 1.84 -3.27
CA ALA A 187 12.44 3.02 -4.03
C ALA A 187 13.63 3.78 -3.40
N ALA A 188 13.78 3.73 -2.08
CA ALA A 188 14.90 4.33 -1.35
C ALA A 188 16.15 3.43 -1.31
N ASP A 189 16.11 2.24 -1.91
CA ASP A 189 17.15 1.20 -1.84
C ASP A 189 17.53 0.84 -0.37
N VAL A 190 16.55 0.87 0.53
CA VAL A 190 16.71 0.49 1.94
C VAL A 190 16.36 -0.98 2.12
N THR A 191 17.24 -1.75 2.75
CA THR A 191 16.91 -3.12 3.14
C THR A 191 16.14 -3.14 4.46
N PRO A 192 15.10 -4.00 4.61
CA PRO A 192 14.22 -4.06 5.79
C PRO A 192 14.91 -4.30 7.14
N ALA A 193 16.19 -4.71 7.14
CA ALA A 193 16.97 -4.97 8.36
C ALA A 193 17.20 -3.72 9.23
N HIS A 194 16.84 -2.53 8.77
CA HIS A 194 17.02 -1.25 9.49
C HIS A 194 15.77 -0.75 10.23
N GLU A 195 14.67 -1.50 10.24
CA GLU A 195 13.44 -1.11 10.92
C GLU A 195 13.13 -2.02 12.10
N GLY A 196 13.92 -1.83 13.17
CA GLY A 196 13.57 -2.28 14.53
C GLY A 196 12.63 -1.31 15.22
#